data_AF-A0AAD6ZXJ4-F1
#
_entry.id   AF-A0AAD6ZXJ4-F1
#
_cell.length_a   1.000
_cell.length_b   1.000
_cell.length_c   1.000
_cell.angle_alpha   90.00
_cell.angle_beta   90.00
_cell.angle_gamma   90.00
#
_symmetry.space_group_name_H-M   'P 1'
#
loop_
_entity.id
_entity.type
_entity.pdbx_description
1 polymer ?
#
loop_
_entity_poly.entity_id
_entity_poly.type
_entity_poly.pdbx_seq_one_letter_code
_entity_poly.pdbx_strand_id
1 'polypeptide(L)'
;MQNISQAVANSKSDMANISRLCCVPPVTRNHPSLVSALDIDGVPPPAEGVLDRPFEVELYLCSLIQYLNVSPGYPWTVQALQAGLLRHVITSSAKMATALDAGKYPELLGTVLLRSLVFYPVIAEMKKSFSQLETLSRSDEFSGSVLYGHWIVLKAFVDERVKALDTWETSGRASSLACDNMECDKVDKKVLSRRCAVCHTAAYCSRECQRADWRDGHRDECHVLLSAHLTYAEIGLHYREKSFIRALLHSDYQRLRVVVSMLMLQFMTENPGASFFVAFDYTGATGVKLSVLTVSTLGPAMQIPHWGRLARAGGRLTLHAIRIGHGANWSNAMLPLRATSSQFFDGLVRIASSINGLQDSQVEALVRDLIETTDKENTEIH
;
A
#
# COMPACT_ATOMS: atom_id res chain seq x y z
N MET A 1 -9.24 11.82 -22.39
CA MET A 1 -8.24 10.93 -23.04
C MET A 1 -6.75 11.26 -22.80
N GLN A 2 -6.17 12.43 -23.15
CA GLN A 2 -4.68 12.62 -23.10
C GLN A 2 -4.00 12.33 -21.74
N ASN A 3 -4.58 12.73 -20.61
CA ASN A 3 -3.99 12.48 -19.27
C ASN A 3 -4.12 11.03 -18.80
N ILE A 4 -5.15 10.30 -19.24
CA ILE A 4 -5.38 8.89 -18.90
C ILE A 4 -4.60 7.98 -19.85
N SER A 5 -4.54 8.32 -21.15
CA SER A 5 -3.71 7.62 -22.14
C SER A 5 -2.22 7.69 -21.80
N GLN A 6 -1.73 8.80 -21.24
CA GLN A 6 -0.34 8.91 -20.76
C GLN A 6 -0.06 7.98 -19.57
N ALA A 7 -1.02 7.82 -18.64
CA ALA A 7 -0.90 6.91 -17.51
C ALA A 7 -0.87 5.44 -17.96
N VAL A 8 -1.69 5.08 -18.97
CA VAL A 8 -1.72 3.73 -19.57
C VAL A 8 -0.45 3.43 -20.36
N ALA A 9 0.10 4.40 -21.10
CA ALA A 9 1.35 4.24 -21.85
C ALA A 9 2.55 4.02 -20.92
N ASN A 10 2.65 4.78 -19.82
CA ASN A 10 3.71 4.61 -18.83
C ASN A 10 3.62 3.25 -18.10
N SER A 11 2.41 2.72 -17.90
CA SER A 11 2.20 1.40 -17.28
C SER A 11 2.68 0.23 -18.15
N LYS A 12 2.70 0.36 -19.49
CA LYS A 12 3.13 -0.72 -20.39
C LYS A 12 4.66 -0.85 -20.46
N SER A 13 5.42 0.25 -20.35
CA SER A 13 6.89 0.20 -20.32
C SER A 13 7.44 -0.35 -19.00
N ASP A 14 6.77 -0.07 -17.89
CA ASP A 14 7.19 -0.52 -16.56
C ASP A 14 7.05 -2.05 -16.38
N MET A 15 6.15 -2.70 -17.14
CA MET A 15 5.88 -4.15 -17.02
C MET A 15 6.88 -5.03 -17.80
N ALA A 16 7.49 -4.53 -18.88
CA ALA A 16 8.49 -5.30 -19.64
C ALA A 16 9.76 -5.61 -18.82
N ASN A 17 10.01 -4.85 -17.75
CA ASN A 17 11.12 -5.05 -16.81
C ASN A 17 10.80 -6.04 -15.66
N ILE A 18 9.55 -6.50 -15.52
CA ILE A 18 9.09 -7.31 -14.37
C ILE A 18 9.54 -8.78 -14.46
N SER A 19 9.84 -9.32 -15.65
CA SER A 19 10.15 -10.74 -15.81
C SER A 19 11.60 -11.14 -15.51
N ARG A 20 12.50 -10.19 -15.17
CA ARG A 20 13.94 -10.45 -15.07
C ARG A 20 14.56 -10.43 -13.67
N LEU A 21 13.80 -10.22 -12.59
CA LEU A 21 14.38 -10.02 -11.25
C LEU A 21 13.70 -10.88 -10.19
N CYS A 22 14.01 -12.18 -10.20
CA CYS A 22 13.72 -13.11 -9.10
C CYS A 22 14.91 -14.05 -8.93
N CYS A 23 16.04 -13.54 -8.44
CA CYS A 23 17.15 -14.32 -7.87
C CYS A 23 18.14 -13.35 -7.21
N VAL A 24 18.01 -13.12 -5.90
CA VAL A 24 19.09 -12.56 -5.08
C VAL A 24 19.27 -13.49 -3.87
N PRO A 25 20.50 -13.92 -3.54
CA PRO A 25 20.75 -14.80 -2.42
C PRO A 25 20.49 -14.09 -1.07
N PRO A 26 20.21 -14.86 0.00
CA PRO A 26 19.85 -14.31 1.31
C PRO A 26 21.01 -13.52 1.93
N VAL A 27 20.71 -12.30 2.39
CA VAL A 27 21.61 -11.52 3.23
C VAL A 27 21.64 -12.15 4.63
N THR A 28 22.82 -12.55 5.09
CA THR A 28 23.02 -13.21 6.39
C THR A 28 22.78 -12.25 7.55
N ARG A 29 22.05 -12.73 8.58
CA ARG A 29 21.51 -12.02 9.76
C ARG A 29 22.51 -11.31 10.72
N ASN A 30 23.78 -11.13 10.36
CA ASN A 30 24.82 -10.61 11.26
C ASN A 30 25.30 -9.21 10.88
N HIS A 31 24.39 -8.26 10.67
CA HIS A 31 24.75 -6.84 10.62
C HIS A 31 24.52 -6.20 12.01
N PRO A 32 25.46 -5.39 12.53
CA PRO A 32 25.25 -4.62 13.76
C PRO A 32 23.99 -3.75 13.62
N SER A 33 23.22 -3.57 14.69
CA SER A 33 22.06 -2.67 14.69
C SER A 33 22.48 -1.25 14.28
N LEU A 34 21.62 -0.45 13.64
CA LEU A 34 21.90 0.99 13.48
C LEU A 34 22.18 1.64 14.84
N VAL A 35 21.65 1.10 15.94
CA VAL A 35 22.00 1.54 17.30
C VAL A 35 23.48 1.35 17.58
N SER A 36 24.15 0.32 17.05
CA SER A 36 25.62 0.16 17.16
C SER A 36 26.44 0.92 16.12
N ALA A 37 25.86 1.30 14.97
CA ALA A 37 26.51 2.19 14.00
C ALA A 37 26.30 3.68 14.34
N LEU A 38 25.28 4.00 15.13
CA LEU A 38 24.96 5.33 15.64
C LEU A 38 25.25 5.52 17.14
N ASP A 39 25.65 4.47 17.88
CA ASP A 39 25.81 4.39 19.35
C ASP A 39 25.59 5.73 20.10
N ILE A 40 24.31 6.12 20.19
CA ILE A 40 23.85 7.41 20.73
C ILE A 40 23.94 7.39 22.28
N ASP A 41 24.25 6.23 22.87
CA ASP A 41 24.47 6.09 24.32
C ASP A 41 25.96 6.21 24.72
N GLY A 42 26.87 6.45 23.77
CA GLY A 42 28.31 6.56 24.05
C GLY A 42 29.10 7.52 23.16
N VAL A 43 28.54 7.96 22.02
CA VAL A 43 29.11 9.06 21.25
C VAL A 43 28.76 10.37 21.97
N PRO A 44 29.73 11.15 22.49
CA PRO A 44 29.43 12.47 22.99
C PRO A 44 28.68 13.22 21.89
N PRO A 45 27.63 14.01 22.21
CA PRO A 45 26.95 14.80 21.19
C PRO A 45 28.01 15.48 20.32
N PRO A 46 27.88 15.47 18.98
CA PRO A 46 28.86 16.07 18.10
C PRO A 46 29.25 17.41 18.71
N ALA A 47 30.54 17.58 19.01
CA ALA A 47 31.03 18.75 19.72
C ALA A 47 30.37 20.00 19.12
N GLU A 48 29.86 20.90 19.96
CA GLU A 48 29.20 22.14 19.50
C GLU A 48 30.04 22.73 18.34
N GLY A 49 29.48 22.71 17.12
CA GLY A 49 30.18 23.13 15.90
C GLY A 49 30.39 22.08 14.79
N VAL A 50 30.24 20.77 15.05
CA VAL A 50 30.40 19.74 13.98
C VAL A 50 29.23 19.79 12.97
N LEU A 51 28.03 20.17 13.41
CA LEU A 51 26.86 20.35 12.53
C LEU A 51 26.83 21.73 11.84
N ASP A 52 27.81 22.60 12.06
CA ASP A 52 27.86 23.92 11.43
C ASP A 52 28.46 23.90 10.01
N ARG A 53 28.93 22.72 9.56
CA ARG A 53 29.44 22.53 8.19
C ARG A 53 28.35 21.90 7.31
N PRO A 54 27.79 22.64 6.33
CA PRO A 54 26.73 22.14 5.45
C PRO A 54 27.05 20.80 4.76
N PHE A 55 28.32 20.59 4.42
CA PHE A 55 28.81 19.37 3.76
C PHE A 55 28.66 18.09 4.61
N GLU A 56 28.90 18.19 5.92
CA GLU A 56 28.83 17.01 6.81
C GLU A 56 27.37 16.57 6.97
N VAL A 57 26.45 17.53 7.12
CA VAL A 57 25.00 17.28 7.19
C VAL A 57 24.49 16.58 5.92
N GLU A 58 24.93 17.01 4.74
CA GLU A 58 24.54 16.39 3.47
C GLU A 58 25.00 14.93 3.37
N LEU A 59 26.25 14.63 3.78
CA LEU A 59 26.80 13.28 3.77
C LEU A 59 26.03 12.34 4.72
N TYR A 60 25.68 12.83 5.92
CA TYR A 60 24.87 12.08 6.86
C TYR A 60 23.47 11.81 6.32
N LEU A 61 22.82 12.79 5.68
CA LEU A 61 21.51 12.59 5.06
C LEU A 61 21.56 11.62 3.89
N CYS A 62 22.59 11.68 3.06
CA CYS A 62 22.77 10.71 1.97
C CYS A 62 22.90 9.29 2.53
N SER A 63 23.72 9.12 3.57
CA SER A 63 23.88 7.84 4.25
C SER A 63 22.56 7.37 4.87
N LEU A 64 21.83 8.26 5.55
CA LEU A 64 20.52 7.95 6.12
C LEU A 64 19.52 7.52 5.03
N ILE A 65 19.39 8.28 3.94
CA ILE A 65 18.52 7.93 2.81
C ILE A 65 18.89 6.56 2.25
N GLN A 66 20.19 6.24 2.13
CA GLN A 66 20.63 4.92 1.70
C GLN A 66 20.16 3.83 2.69
N TYR A 67 20.37 4.01 4.00
CA TYR A 67 19.92 3.06 5.03
C TYR A 67 18.41 2.86 5.06
N LEU A 68 17.64 3.94 4.94
CA LEU A 68 16.17 3.88 4.84
C LEU A 68 15.72 3.12 3.57
N ASN A 69 16.56 3.13 2.53
CA ASN A 69 16.37 2.37 1.31
C ASN A 69 16.95 0.93 1.36
N VAL A 70 17.51 0.45 2.48
CA VAL A 70 17.94 -0.96 2.61
C VAL A 70 16.76 -1.81 3.09
N SER A 71 16.39 -2.84 2.32
CA SER A 71 15.30 -3.76 2.67
C SER A 71 15.51 -4.42 4.05
N PRO A 72 14.48 -4.49 4.92
CA PRO A 72 13.09 -4.10 4.69
C PRO A 72 12.77 -2.59 4.87
N GLY A 73 13.76 -1.76 5.23
CA GLY A 73 13.70 -0.29 5.27
C GLY A 73 12.92 0.29 6.45
N TYR A 74 11.67 -0.15 6.63
CA TYR A 74 10.74 0.43 7.60
C TYR A 74 11.21 0.38 9.07
N PRO A 75 11.96 -0.64 9.57
CA PRO A 75 12.44 -0.60 10.95
C PRO A 75 13.43 0.55 11.18
N TRP A 76 14.26 0.85 10.18
CA TRP A 76 15.19 1.99 10.21
C TRP A 76 14.44 3.31 10.15
N THR A 77 13.36 3.38 9.37
CA THR A 77 12.47 4.55 9.36
C THR A 77 11.89 4.81 10.74
N VAL A 78 11.39 3.78 11.42
CA VAL A 78 10.86 3.92 12.79
C VAL A 78 11.93 4.42 13.76
N GLN A 79 13.13 3.83 13.73
CA GLN A 79 14.24 4.26 14.60
C GLN A 79 14.65 5.71 14.33
N ALA A 80 14.74 6.11 13.05
CA ALA A 80 15.08 7.49 12.70
C ALA A 80 14.00 8.49 13.18
N LEU A 81 12.72 8.15 13.06
CA LEU A 81 11.62 8.96 13.58
C LEU A 81 11.68 9.11 15.10
N GLN A 82 11.94 8.00 15.81
CA GLN A 82 12.10 7.98 17.27
C GLN A 82 13.31 8.80 17.73
N ALA A 83 14.38 8.80 16.93
CA ALA A 83 15.57 9.64 17.15
C ALA A 83 15.36 11.12 16.80
N GLY A 84 14.15 11.52 16.40
CA GLY A 84 13.81 12.93 16.15
C GLY A 84 14.15 13.41 14.74
N LEU A 85 14.20 12.53 13.73
CA LEU A 85 14.47 12.90 12.34
C LEU A 85 13.63 14.10 11.87
N LEU A 86 12.31 14.08 12.08
CA LEU A 86 11.44 15.18 11.64
C LEU A 86 11.74 16.49 12.38
N ARG A 87 12.05 16.44 13.67
CA ARG A 87 12.46 17.62 14.44
C ARG A 87 13.71 18.22 13.81
N HIS A 88 14.71 17.39 13.54
CA HIS A 88 15.96 17.81 12.94
C HIS A 88 15.75 18.44 11.55
N VAL A 89 14.87 17.87 10.72
CA VAL A 89 14.51 18.46 9.42
C VAL A 89 13.95 19.88 9.59
N ILE A 90 13.02 20.08 10.53
CA ILE A 90 12.39 21.39 10.74
C ILE A 90 13.38 22.40 11.36
N THR A 91 14.17 22.01 12.36
CA THR A 91 15.10 22.96 13.00
C THR A 91 16.28 23.32 12.10
N SER A 92 16.65 22.42 11.20
CA SER A 92 17.78 22.65 10.29
C SER A 92 17.37 23.42 9.04
N SER A 93 16.13 23.28 8.56
CA SER A 93 15.66 23.92 7.32
C SER A 93 15.87 25.44 7.29
N ALA A 94 15.76 26.09 8.44
CA ALA A 94 15.96 27.51 8.60
C ALA A 94 17.39 27.97 8.35
N LYS A 95 18.36 27.20 8.87
CA LYS A 95 19.80 27.46 8.73
C LYS A 95 20.31 27.08 7.34
N MET A 96 19.51 26.36 6.56
CA MET A 96 19.93 25.73 5.31
C MET A 96 19.51 26.51 4.06
N ALA A 97 18.84 27.67 4.21
CA ALA A 97 18.32 28.48 3.11
C ALA A 97 19.37 28.90 2.05
N THR A 98 20.67 28.89 2.39
CA THR A 98 21.76 29.31 1.49
C THR A 98 22.57 28.17 0.88
N ALA A 99 22.44 26.93 1.39
CA ALA A 99 23.23 25.76 0.95
C ALA A 99 22.40 24.71 0.17
N LEU A 100 21.08 24.92 0.06
CA LEU A 100 20.13 23.95 -0.47
C LEU A 100 20.09 23.96 -2.01
N ASP A 101 21.01 23.21 -2.62
CA ASP A 101 20.89 22.71 -4.01
C ASP A 101 20.67 21.18 -4.05
N ALA A 102 20.71 20.47 -2.92
CA ALA A 102 21.01 19.03 -2.96
C ALA A 102 19.82 18.07 -3.18
N GLY A 103 18.57 18.50 -3.33
CA GLY A 103 17.42 17.59 -3.59
C GLY A 103 17.14 16.48 -2.54
N LYS A 104 17.99 16.28 -1.53
CA LYS A 104 17.96 15.16 -0.58
C LYS A 104 16.85 15.27 0.46
N TYR A 105 16.60 16.46 0.99
CA TYR A 105 15.45 16.66 1.88
C TYR A 105 14.10 16.50 1.15
N PRO A 106 13.91 17.09 -0.05
CA PRO A 106 12.80 16.75 -0.92
C PRO A 106 12.66 15.25 -1.18
N GLU A 107 13.75 14.55 -1.47
CA GLU A 107 13.77 13.10 -1.67
C GLU A 107 13.36 12.33 -0.39
N LEU A 108 13.89 12.73 0.77
CA LEU A 108 13.56 12.13 2.06
C LEU A 108 12.07 12.31 2.37
N LEU A 109 11.58 13.54 2.38
CA LEU A 109 10.19 13.87 2.75
C LEU A 109 9.19 13.38 1.69
N GLY A 110 9.47 13.66 0.42
CA GLY A 110 8.56 13.46 -0.69
C GLY A 110 8.67 12.10 -1.38
N THR A 111 9.66 11.26 -1.05
CA THR A 111 9.78 9.93 -1.64
C THR A 111 9.98 8.85 -0.57
N VAL A 112 11.04 8.95 0.22
CA VAL A 112 11.43 7.86 1.15
C VAL A 112 10.40 7.68 2.26
N LEU A 113 10.01 8.77 2.94
CA LEU A 113 9.05 8.70 4.03
C LEU A 113 7.65 8.37 3.51
N LEU A 114 7.22 8.97 2.38
CA LEU A 114 5.91 8.68 1.78
C LEU A 114 5.75 7.20 1.41
N ARG A 115 6.76 6.58 0.80
CA ARG A 115 6.76 5.13 0.50
C ARG A 115 6.69 4.26 1.75
N SER A 116 7.14 4.75 2.89
CA SER A 116 7.15 3.99 4.15
C SER A 116 5.79 4.03 4.87
N LEU A 117 4.86 4.89 4.44
CA LEU A 117 3.53 5.06 5.04
C LEU A 117 2.52 3.97 4.65
N VAL A 118 2.99 2.82 4.16
CA VAL A 118 2.21 1.58 4.05
C VAL A 118 2.35 0.73 5.31
N PHE A 119 3.40 0.93 6.09
CA PHE A 119 3.73 0.12 7.25
C PHE A 119 3.11 0.69 8.52
N TYR A 120 2.34 -0.15 9.23
CA TYR A 120 1.72 0.21 10.52
C TYR A 120 2.71 0.87 11.50
N PRO A 121 3.91 0.32 11.77
CA PRO A 121 4.84 0.91 12.75
C PRO A 121 5.27 2.32 12.37
N VAL A 122 5.47 2.59 11.07
CA VAL A 122 5.88 3.90 10.56
C VAL A 122 4.75 4.91 10.75
N ILE A 123 3.51 4.58 10.39
CA ILE A 123 2.36 5.48 10.54
C ILE A 123 2.11 5.78 12.03
N ALA A 124 2.18 4.75 12.88
CA ALA A 124 1.99 4.91 14.32
C ALA A 124 3.04 5.83 14.93
N GLU A 125 4.30 5.75 14.48
CA GLU A 125 5.36 6.63 14.95
C GLU A 125 5.22 8.05 14.37
N MET A 126 4.93 8.17 13.07
CA MET A 126 4.64 9.46 12.43
C MET A 126 3.51 10.21 13.14
N LYS A 127 2.42 9.52 13.51
CA LYS A 127 1.32 10.13 14.29
C LYS A 127 1.83 10.81 15.55
N LYS A 128 2.71 10.14 16.30
CA LYS A 128 3.33 10.71 17.51
C LYS A 128 4.25 11.87 17.16
N SER A 129 5.18 11.68 16.22
CA SER A 129 6.15 12.72 15.86
C SER A 129 5.46 13.99 15.36
N PHE A 130 4.41 13.90 14.55
CA PHE A 130 3.67 15.07 14.09
C PHE A 130 2.96 15.81 15.22
N SER A 131 2.37 15.09 16.19
CA SER A 131 1.75 15.72 17.36
C SER A 131 2.75 16.50 18.22
N GLN A 132 3.99 16.00 18.33
CA GLN A 132 5.06 16.66 19.09
C GLN A 132 5.66 17.87 18.38
N LEU A 133 5.43 17.99 17.07
CA LEU A 133 6.04 19.00 16.20
C LEU A 133 5.05 20.07 15.74
N GLU A 134 3.79 20.04 16.20
CA GLU A 134 2.76 20.95 15.75
C GLU A 134 3.16 22.43 15.92
N THR A 135 3.65 22.82 17.10
CA THR A 135 4.13 24.18 17.37
C THR A 135 5.33 24.55 16.51
N LEU A 136 6.31 23.65 16.40
CA LEU A 136 7.55 23.93 15.66
C LEU A 136 7.30 24.06 14.15
N SER A 137 6.39 23.24 13.61
CA SER A 137 6.04 23.25 12.19
C SER A 137 5.25 24.49 11.75
N ARG A 138 4.78 25.31 12.70
CA ARG A 138 4.07 26.57 12.46
C ARG A 138 4.97 27.81 12.59
N SER A 139 6.26 27.65 12.84
CA SER A 139 7.16 28.81 12.93
C SER A 139 7.24 29.53 11.57
N ASP A 140 7.34 30.85 11.60
CA ASP A 140 7.57 31.67 10.39
C ASP A 140 8.86 31.25 9.66
N GLU A 141 9.86 30.87 10.44
CA GLU A 141 11.16 30.40 9.96
C GLU A 141 11.05 29.11 9.12
N PHE A 142 10.26 28.13 9.57
CA PHE A 142 10.06 26.90 8.81
C PHE A 142 9.09 27.09 7.64
N SER A 143 8.00 27.83 7.86
CA SER A 143 6.98 28.05 6.84
C SER A 143 7.51 28.86 5.64
N GLY A 144 8.50 29.72 5.85
CA GLY A 144 9.23 30.39 4.78
C GLY A 144 10.28 29.53 4.05
N SER A 145 10.56 28.30 4.51
CA SER A 145 11.58 27.44 3.92
C SER A 145 11.10 26.70 2.67
N VAL A 146 12.04 26.32 1.79
CA VAL A 146 11.76 25.50 0.59
C VAL A 146 11.22 24.10 0.91
N LEU A 147 11.42 23.63 2.15
CA LEU A 147 10.93 22.33 2.60
C LEU A 147 9.46 22.36 3.04
N TYR A 148 8.90 23.53 3.29
CA TYR A 148 7.54 23.65 3.80
C TYR A 148 6.51 23.03 2.85
N GLY A 149 6.65 23.24 1.54
CA GLY A 149 5.76 22.59 0.55
C GLY A 149 5.79 21.06 0.63
N HIS A 150 6.98 20.46 0.78
CA HIS A 150 7.15 19.01 0.94
C HIS A 150 6.58 18.52 2.27
N TRP A 151 6.75 19.31 3.34
CA TRP A 151 6.18 19.03 4.65
C TRP A 151 4.65 19.01 4.62
N ILE A 152 4.00 19.95 3.94
CA ILE A 152 2.53 19.99 3.82
C ILE A 152 2.02 18.74 3.09
N VAL A 153 2.68 18.33 2.01
CA VAL A 153 2.33 17.10 1.28
C VAL A 153 2.51 15.86 2.18
N LEU A 154 3.66 15.74 2.87
CA LEU A 154 3.90 14.66 3.81
C LEU A 154 2.84 14.63 4.92
N LYS A 155 2.53 15.78 5.52
CA LYS A 155 1.53 15.89 6.58
C LYS A 155 0.15 15.44 6.10
N ALA A 156 -0.31 15.94 4.96
CA ALA A 156 -1.60 15.57 4.40
C ALA A 156 -1.70 14.05 4.19
N PHE A 157 -0.62 13.44 3.69
CA PHE A 157 -0.56 11.99 3.50
C PHE A 157 -0.52 11.24 4.83
N VAL A 158 0.25 11.69 5.82
CA VAL A 158 0.25 11.11 7.17
C VAL A 158 -1.15 11.18 7.79
N ASP A 159 -1.84 12.31 7.71
CA ASP A 159 -3.19 12.47 8.24
C ASP A 159 -4.18 11.50 7.57
N GLU A 160 -4.08 11.29 6.25
CA GLU A 160 -4.86 10.28 5.53
C GLU A 160 -4.59 8.87 6.06
N ARG A 161 -3.31 8.50 6.23
CA ARG A 161 -2.90 7.16 6.67
C ARG A 161 -3.23 6.92 8.14
N VAL A 162 -3.19 7.97 8.97
CA VAL A 162 -3.65 7.94 10.36
C VAL A 162 -5.15 7.70 10.45
N LYS A 163 -5.97 8.28 9.56
CA LYS A 163 -7.41 7.96 9.52
C LYS A 163 -7.65 6.47 9.24
N ALA A 164 -6.96 5.91 8.24
CA ALA A 164 -7.04 4.48 7.94
C ALA A 164 -6.58 3.61 9.13
N LEU A 165 -5.52 4.05 9.82
CA LEU A 165 -5.04 3.41 11.04
C LEU A 165 -6.09 3.43 12.16
N ASP A 166 -6.67 4.59 12.45
CA ASP A 166 -7.62 4.78 13.53
C ASP A 166 -8.91 3.99 13.26
N THR A 167 -9.40 3.96 12.01
CA THR A 167 -10.53 3.09 11.62
C THR A 167 -10.20 1.61 11.83
N TRP A 168 -8.98 1.17 11.50
CA TRP A 168 -8.55 -0.21 11.71
C TRP A 168 -8.41 -0.58 13.20
N GLU A 169 -7.94 0.33 14.03
CA GLU A 169 -7.82 0.11 15.48
C GLU A 169 -9.18 0.11 16.17
N THR A 170 -10.05 1.07 15.85
CA THR A 170 -11.39 1.24 16.46
C THR A 170 -12.40 0.18 16.06
N SER A 171 -12.30 -0.37 14.85
CA SER A 171 -13.05 -1.57 14.43
C SER A 171 -12.60 -2.86 15.16
N GLY A 172 -11.76 -2.72 16.19
CA GLY A 172 -11.44 -3.77 17.17
C GLY A 172 -10.30 -4.70 16.75
N ARG A 173 -9.46 -4.31 15.77
CA ARG A 173 -8.54 -5.23 15.04
C ARG A 173 -9.23 -6.47 14.45
N ALA A 174 -10.55 -6.54 14.62
CA ALA A 174 -11.48 -7.51 14.10
C ALA A 174 -12.03 -6.91 12.82
N SER A 175 -11.12 -6.61 11.88
CA SER A 175 -11.48 -6.50 10.47
C SER A 175 -12.41 -7.67 10.20
N SER A 176 -13.64 -7.38 9.83
CA SER A 176 -14.59 -8.41 9.48
C SER A 176 -13.93 -9.26 8.39
N LEU A 177 -13.70 -10.52 8.70
CA LEU A 177 -12.97 -11.42 7.82
C LEU A 177 -14.03 -12.18 7.06
N ALA A 178 -14.09 -11.89 5.78
CA ALA A 178 -14.98 -12.63 4.92
C ALA A 178 -14.50 -14.08 4.82
N CYS A 179 -15.45 -15.01 4.76
CA CYS A 179 -15.13 -16.41 4.53
C CYS A 179 -14.46 -16.56 3.15
N ASP A 180 -13.37 -17.33 3.07
CA ASP A 180 -12.68 -17.64 1.81
C ASP A 180 -13.38 -18.76 1.02
N ASN A 181 -14.44 -19.36 1.58
CA ASN A 181 -15.36 -20.19 0.81
C ASN A 181 -16.21 -19.27 -0.07
N MET A 182 -16.05 -19.39 -1.39
CA MET A 182 -16.69 -18.54 -2.41
C MET A 182 -18.21 -18.73 -2.50
N GLU A 183 -18.73 -19.85 -1.99
CA GLU A 183 -20.16 -20.08 -1.85
C GLU A 183 -20.75 -19.43 -0.59
N CYS A 184 -19.91 -18.90 0.29
CA CYS A 184 -20.31 -18.28 1.54
C CYS A 184 -20.17 -16.76 1.46
N ASP A 185 -21.25 -16.03 1.76
CA ASP A 185 -21.24 -14.56 1.84
C ASP A 185 -21.10 -14.03 3.27
N LYS A 186 -20.83 -14.93 4.23
CA LYS A 186 -20.65 -14.51 5.63
C LYS A 186 -19.37 -13.71 5.79
N VAL A 187 -19.56 -12.51 6.31
CA VAL A 187 -18.52 -11.61 6.79
C VAL A 187 -18.65 -11.57 8.31
N ASP A 188 -17.68 -12.15 9.02
CA ASP A 188 -17.78 -12.34 10.47
C ASP A 188 -16.64 -11.63 11.19
N LYS A 189 -16.80 -11.36 12.49
CA LYS A 189 -15.72 -10.82 13.31
C LYS A 189 -14.56 -11.79 13.28
N LYS A 190 -13.35 -11.27 13.05
CA LYS A 190 -12.10 -12.05 13.00
C LYS A 190 -11.91 -13.06 14.13
N VAL A 191 -12.41 -12.74 15.34
CA VAL A 191 -12.35 -13.63 16.51
C VAL A 191 -13.09 -14.95 16.28
N LEU A 192 -14.14 -14.95 15.47
CA LEU A 192 -14.94 -16.13 15.15
C LEU A 192 -14.43 -16.88 13.92
N SER A 193 -13.60 -16.24 13.09
CA SER A 193 -13.01 -16.85 11.90
C SER A 193 -11.94 -17.89 12.24
N ARG A 194 -12.02 -19.06 11.64
CA ARG A 194 -11.05 -20.16 11.73
C ARG A 194 -10.09 -20.08 10.56
N ARG A 195 -8.79 -20.22 10.79
CA ARG A 195 -7.82 -20.26 9.69
C ARG A 195 -7.48 -21.67 9.27
N CYS A 196 -7.08 -21.79 8.01
CA CYS A 196 -6.37 -22.99 7.57
C CYS A 196 -5.10 -23.16 8.43
N ALA A 197 -4.97 -24.32 9.06
CA ALA A 197 -3.84 -24.64 9.95
C ALA A 197 -2.52 -24.83 9.20
N VAL A 198 -2.56 -24.97 7.87
CA VAL A 198 -1.37 -25.17 7.03
C VAL A 198 -0.87 -23.82 6.51
N CYS A 199 -1.67 -23.12 5.69
CA CYS A 199 -1.20 -21.89 5.05
C CYS A 199 -1.34 -20.63 5.93
N HIS A 200 -2.13 -20.68 7.00
CA HIS A 200 -2.48 -19.54 7.88
C HIS A 200 -3.01 -18.28 7.16
N THR A 201 -3.35 -18.40 5.88
CA THR A 201 -3.79 -17.29 5.02
C THR A 201 -5.30 -17.33 4.82
N ALA A 202 -5.86 -18.49 4.46
CA ALA A 202 -7.30 -18.64 4.28
C ALA A 202 -8.05 -18.70 5.62
N ALA A 203 -9.24 -18.11 5.67
CA ALA A 203 -10.11 -17.96 6.82
C ALA A 203 -11.57 -18.32 6.52
N TYR A 204 -12.21 -18.95 7.49
CA TYR A 204 -13.53 -19.56 7.32
C TYR A 204 -14.42 -19.26 8.52
N CYS A 205 -15.70 -19.02 8.27
CA CYS A 205 -16.69 -18.87 9.35
C CYS A 205 -16.99 -20.20 10.06
N SER A 206 -16.73 -21.35 9.40
CA SER A 206 -17.00 -22.67 9.96
C SER A 206 -16.09 -23.76 9.37
N ARG A 207 -16.08 -24.95 10.00
CA ARG A 207 -15.33 -26.12 9.49
C ARG A 207 -15.95 -26.64 8.19
N GLU A 208 -17.25 -26.49 8.03
CA GLU A 208 -18.00 -26.90 6.83
C GLU A 208 -17.55 -26.06 5.64
N CYS A 209 -17.45 -24.74 5.80
CA CYS A 209 -16.91 -23.86 4.76
C CYS A 209 -15.46 -24.18 4.42
N GLN A 210 -14.62 -24.47 5.42
CA GLN A 210 -13.24 -24.91 5.17
C GLN A 210 -13.18 -26.21 4.36
N ARG A 211 -14.01 -27.21 4.69
CA ARG A 211 -14.05 -28.49 3.97
C ARG A 211 -14.60 -28.35 2.55
N ALA A 212 -15.59 -27.47 2.36
CA ALA A 212 -16.11 -27.14 1.03
C ALA A 212 -15.02 -26.51 0.16
N ASP A 213 -14.38 -25.44 0.66
CA ASP A 213 -13.30 -24.74 -0.06
C ASP A 213 -12.07 -25.64 -0.29
N TRP A 214 -11.77 -26.56 0.64
CA TRP A 214 -10.71 -27.55 0.46
C TRP A 214 -10.92 -28.43 -0.77
N ARG A 215 -12.18 -28.83 -1.04
CA ARG A 215 -12.53 -29.63 -2.22
C ARG A 215 -12.65 -28.81 -3.49
N ASP A 216 -13.02 -27.54 -3.37
CA ASP A 216 -13.26 -26.63 -4.51
C ASP A 216 -11.96 -26.02 -5.10
N GLY A 217 -10.83 -26.24 -4.44
CA GLY A 217 -9.52 -25.88 -4.99
C GLY A 217 -8.46 -25.59 -3.93
N HIS A 218 -8.84 -25.18 -2.72
CA HIS A 218 -7.85 -24.70 -1.73
C HIS A 218 -6.75 -25.72 -1.43
N ARG A 219 -7.01 -27.03 -1.55
CA ARG A 219 -5.99 -28.08 -1.42
C ARG A 219 -4.78 -27.83 -2.31
N ASP A 220 -5.00 -27.49 -3.57
CA ASP A 220 -3.94 -27.31 -4.58
C ASP A 220 -3.19 -25.99 -4.36
N GLU A 221 -3.83 -25.05 -3.67
CA GLU A 221 -3.36 -23.68 -3.47
C GLU A 221 -2.68 -23.48 -2.12
N CYS A 222 -2.95 -24.38 -1.18
CA CYS A 222 -2.54 -24.24 0.20
C CYS A 222 -1.02 -24.07 0.33
N HIS A 223 -0.25 -24.85 -0.44
CA HIS A 223 1.21 -24.78 -0.44
C HIS A 223 1.75 -23.49 -1.07
N VAL A 224 1.11 -22.99 -2.13
CA VAL A 224 1.47 -21.71 -2.75
C VAL A 224 1.22 -20.57 -1.77
N LEU A 225 0.06 -20.59 -1.09
CA LEU A 225 -0.27 -19.61 -0.06
C LEU A 225 0.66 -19.69 1.16
N LEU A 226 1.11 -20.88 1.54
CA LEU A 226 2.12 -21.06 2.58
C LEU A 226 3.47 -20.47 2.15
N SER A 227 3.93 -20.77 0.93
CA SER A 227 5.18 -20.21 0.40
C SER A 227 5.13 -18.68 0.38
N ALA A 228 4.05 -18.10 -0.14
CA ALA A 228 3.85 -16.66 -0.13
C ALA A 228 3.83 -16.11 1.31
N HIS A 229 3.16 -16.81 2.25
CA HIS A 229 3.13 -16.42 3.66
C HIS A 229 4.53 -16.31 4.26
N LEU A 230 5.39 -17.29 3.99
CA LEU A 230 6.77 -17.35 4.46
C LEU A 230 7.63 -16.25 3.82
N THR A 231 7.55 -16.06 2.50
CA THR A 231 8.26 -14.97 1.80
C THR A 231 7.89 -13.59 2.35
N TYR A 232 6.61 -13.37 2.67
CA TYR A 232 6.20 -12.11 3.31
C TYR A 232 6.76 -11.95 4.72
N ALA A 233 6.90 -13.04 5.48
CA ALA A 233 7.50 -12.97 6.81
C ALA A 233 8.99 -12.60 6.74
N GLU A 234 9.71 -13.00 5.68
CA GLU A 234 11.12 -12.64 5.46
C GLU A 234 11.32 -11.14 5.26
N ILE A 235 10.35 -10.45 4.65
CA ILE A 235 10.38 -8.98 4.46
C ILE A 235 9.69 -8.21 5.60
N GLY A 236 9.43 -8.86 6.75
CA GLY A 236 8.82 -8.22 7.92
C GLY A 236 7.32 -7.96 7.82
N LEU A 237 6.64 -8.47 6.78
CA LEU A 237 5.18 -8.41 6.67
C LEU A 237 4.53 -9.52 7.49
N HIS A 238 4.63 -9.38 8.81
CA HIS A 238 3.95 -10.26 9.74
C HIS A 238 2.43 -10.12 9.66
N TYR A 239 1.74 -10.96 10.43
CA TYR A 239 0.28 -11.03 10.40
C TYR A 239 -0.41 -9.68 10.64
N ARG A 240 0.12 -8.88 11.57
CA ARG A 240 -0.45 -7.58 11.93
C ARG A 240 -0.35 -6.60 10.77
N GLU A 241 0.80 -6.56 10.11
CA GLU A 241 1.13 -5.73 8.97
C GLU A 241 0.25 -6.10 7.78
N LYS A 242 0.10 -7.40 7.47
CA LYS A 242 -0.84 -7.87 6.43
C LYS A 242 -2.28 -7.46 6.72
N SER A 243 -2.71 -7.57 7.98
CA SER A 243 -4.05 -7.16 8.39
C SER A 243 -4.27 -5.66 8.21
N PHE A 244 -3.27 -4.84 8.56
CA PHE A 244 -3.31 -3.40 8.38
C PHE A 244 -3.26 -3.01 6.89
N ILE A 245 -2.35 -3.60 6.11
CA ILE A 245 -2.24 -3.34 4.66
C ILE A 245 -3.54 -3.65 3.94
N ARG A 246 -4.25 -4.72 4.33
CA ARG A 246 -5.58 -4.99 3.76
C ARG A 246 -6.59 -3.89 4.11
N ALA A 247 -6.57 -3.37 5.34
CA ALA A 247 -7.43 -2.27 5.74
C ALA A 247 -7.06 -0.97 5.00
N LEU A 248 -5.76 -0.71 4.81
CA LEU A 248 -5.23 0.40 4.04
C LEU A 248 -5.70 0.33 2.58
N LEU A 249 -5.52 -0.82 1.94
CA LEU A 249 -5.98 -1.10 0.58
C LEU A 249 -7.49 -0.90 0.45
N HIS A 250 -8.27 -1.37 1.42
CA HIS A 250 -9.71 -1.15 1.43
C HIS A 250 -10.05 0.35 1.53
N SER A 251 -9.38 1.09 2.42
CA SER A 251 -9.56 2.53 2.56
C SER A 251 -9.22 3.29 1.27
N ASP A 252 -8.09 2.96 0.63
CA ASP A 252 -7.71 3.55 -0.66
C ASP A 252 -8.69 3.16 -1.77
N TYR A 253 -9.15 1.91 -1.81
CA TYR A 253 -10.15 1.44 -2.78
C TYR A 253 -11.44 2.25 -2.65
N GLN A 254 -11.96 2.43 -1.43
CA GLN A 254 -13.18 3.22 -1.22
C GLN A 254 -12.99 4.68 -1.65
N ARG A 255 -11.88 5.29 -1.26
CA ARG A 255 -11.53 6.67 -1.62
C ARG A 255 -11.39 6.85 -3.13
N LEU A 256 -10.83 5.86 -3.82
CA LEU A 256 -10.53 5.91 -5.26
C LEU A 256 -11.55 5.16 -6.11
N ARG A 257 -12.69 4.77 -5.56
CA ARG A 257 -13.61 3.81 -6.18
C ARG A 257 -14.10 4.27 -7.56
N VAL A 258 -14.38 5.56 -7.73
CA VAL A 258 -14.76 6.13 -9.04
C VAL A 258 -13.63 5.96 -10.05
N VAL A 259 -12.40 6.35 -9.68
CA VAL A 259 -11.21 6.24 -10.56
C VAL A 259 -10.93 4.78 -10.91
N VAL A 260 -10.97 3.88 -9.92
CA VAL A 260 -10.80 2.43 -10.13
C VAL A 260 -11.85 1.89 -11.10
N SER A 261 -13.12 2.28 -10.93
CA SER A 261 -14.22 1.84 -11.79
C SER A 261 -14.07 2.35 -13.22
N MET A 262 -13.64 3.61 -13.39
CA MET A 262 -13.35 4.19 -14.71
C MET A 262 -12.23 3.43 -15.42
N LEU A 263 -11.14 3.09 -14.71
CA LEU A 263 -10.06 2.28 -15.27
C LEU A 263 -10.52 0.87 -15.64
N MET A 264 -11.39 0.27 -14.82
CA MET A 264 -11.98 -1.04 -15.12
C MET A 264 -12.86 -0.99 -16.36
N LEU A 265 -13.72 0.03 -16.49
CA LEU A 265 -14.58 0.23 -17.67
C LEU A 265 -13.76 0.38 -18.93
N GLN A 266 -12.74 1.26 -18.90
CA GLN A 266 -11.84 1.44 -20.04
C GLN A 266 -11.21 0.09 -20.44
N PHE A 267 -10.68 -0.65 -19.47
CA PHE A 267 -10.08 -1.96 -19.74
C PHE A 267 -11.09 -2.95 -20.34
N MET A 268 -12.30 -3.04 -19.79
CA MET A 268 -13.35 -3.95 -20.27
C MET A 268 -13.77 -3.63 -21.71
N THR A 269 -13.88 -2.34 -22.06
CA THR A 269 -14.23 -1.90 -23.42
C THR A 269 -13.10 -2.21 -24.40
N GLU A 270 -11.83 -2.02 -24.00
CA GLU A 270 -10.67 -2.35 -24.83
C GLU A 270 -10.42 -3.86 -24.95
N ASN A 271 -10.84 -4.65 -23.95
CA ASN A 271 -10.57 -6.09 -23.84
C ASN A 271 -11.82 -6.88 -23.44
N PRO A 272 -12.85 -6.96 -24.29
CA PRO A 272 -14.10 -7.63 -23.95
C PRO A 272 -13.89 -9.10 -23.54
N GLY A 273 -14.42 -9.49 -22.38
CA GLY A 273 -14.32 -10.85 -21.84
C GLY A 273 -12.97 -11.23 -21.23
N ALA A 274 -11.97 -10.35 -21.26
CA ALA A 274 -10.68 -10.61 -20.63
C ALA A 274 -10.80 -10.59 -19.10
N SER A 275 -10.15 -11.55 -18.44
CA SER A 275 -9.96 -11.50 -16.99
C SER A 275 -8.89 -10.47 -16.61
N PHE A 276 -9.13 -9.74 -15.52
CA PHE A 276 -8.24 -8.69 -15.05
C PHE A 276 -8.22 -8.55 -13.52
N PHE A 277 -7.29 -7.75 -13.03
CA PHE A 277 -7.24 -7.26 -11.64
C PHE A 277 -6.86 -5.79 -11.60
N VAL A 278 -7.13 -5.16 -10.46
CA VAL A 278 -6.67 -3.79 -10.16
C VAL A 278 -5.38 -3.87 -9.35
N ALA A 279 -4.34 -3.19 -9.81
CA ALA A 279 -3.07 -3.08 -9.10
C ALA A 279 -2.95 -1.71 -8.42
N PHE A 280 -2.57 -1.74 -7.15
CA PHE A 280 -2.29 -0.60 -6.29
C PHE A 280 -0.78 -0.55 -6.04
N ASP A 281 -0.10 0.42 -6.65
CA ASP A 281 1.34 0.57 -6.51
C ASP A 281 1.66 1.66 -5.46
N TYR A 282 2.16 1.20 -4.30
CA TYR A 282 2.57 2.03 -3.18
C TYR A 282 4.05 2.43 -3.24
N THR A 283 4.78 2.13 -4.32
CA THR A 283 6.17 2.59 -4.49
C THR A 283 6.25 4.01 -5.04
N GLY A 284 5.11 4.64 -5.34
CA GLY A 284 5.04 6.02 -5.82
C GLY A 284 5.43 7.05 -4.76
N ALA A 285 6.05 8.15 -5.20
CA ALA A 285 6.33 9.32 -4.37
C ALA A 285 5.06 10.16 -4.11
N THR A 286 4.11 10.16 -5.03
CA THR A 286 2.93 11.04 -5.03
C THR A 286 1.64 10.29 -4.67
N GLY A 287 1.74 9.28 -3.82
CA GLY A 287 0.63 8.41 -3.44
C GLY A 287 0.52 7.13 -4.27
N VAL A 288 -0.64 6.49 -4.18
CA VAL A 288 -0.89 5.18 -4.82
C VAL A 288 -1.14 5.34 -6.31
N LYS A 289 -0.39 4.60 -7.14
CA LYS A 289 -0.68 4.52 -8.58
C LYS A 289 -1.62 3.35 -8.83
N LEU A 290 -2.58 3.55 -9.73
CA LEU A 290 -3.57 2.55 -10.09
C LEU A 290 -3.36 2.08 -11.52
N SER A 291 -3.51 0.78 -11.76
CA SER A 291 -3.57 0.22 -13.11
C SER A 291 -4.50 -0.99 -13.14
N VAL A 292 -5.13 -1.24 -14.29
CA VAL A 292 -5.88 -2.47 -14.53
C VAL A 292 -5.08 -3.34 -15.48
N LEU A 293 -4.80 -4.57 -15.06
CA LEU A 293 -3.89 -5.48 -15.74
C LEU A 293 -4.59 -6.79 -16.06
N THR A 294 -4.25 -7.39 -17.20
CA THR A 294 -4.75 -8.72 -17.55
C THR A 294 -4.06 -9.79 -16.72
N VAL A 295 -4.79 -10.87 -16.41
CA VAL A 295 -4.26 -12.03 -15.68
C VAL A 295 -3.02 -12.62 -16.35
N SER A 296 -2.94 -12.58 -17.69
CA SER A 296 -1.79 -13.13 -18.43
C SER A 296 -0.48 -12.37 -18.19
N THR A 297 -0.54 -11.14 -17.65
CA THR A 297 0.67 -10.37 -17.27
C THR A 297 1.27 -10.82 -15.94
N LEU A 298 0.59 -11.67 -15.19
CA LEU A 298 1.13 -12.22 -13.95
C LEU A 298 2.22 -13.23 -14.27
N GLY A 299 3.43 -12.95 -13.76
CA GLY A 299 4.54 -13.89 -13.83
C GLY A 299 4.19 -15.21 -13.12
N PRO A 300 4.92 -16.31 -13.40
CA PRO A 300 4.66 -17.63 -12.82
C PRO A 300 4.60 -17.64 -11.29
N ALA A 301 5.43 -16.81 -10.63
CA ALA A 301 5.44 -16.65 -9.18
C ALA A 301 4.17 -15.97 -8.60
N MET A 302 3.38 -15.33 -9.46
CA MET A 302 2.14 -14.62 -9.13
C MET A 302 0.91 -15.23 -9.83
N GLN A 303 1.08 -16.38 -10.52
CA GLN A 303 -0.03 -17.19 -10.99
C GLN A 303 -0.70 -17.82 -9.79
N ILE A 304 -1.53 -17.03 -9.13
CA ILE A 304 -2.27 -17.53 -7.99
C ILE A 304 -3.38 -18.40 -8.54
N PRO A 305 -3.54 -19.64 -8.05
CA PRO A 305 -4.61 -20.54 -8.46
C PRO A 305 -6.04 -20.04 -8.11
N HIS A 306 -6.20 -18.80 -7.63
CA HIS A 306 -7.48 -18.16 -7.33
C HIS A 306 -8.31 -17.83 -8.57
N TRP A 307 -7.76 -17.82 -9.78
CA TRP A 307 -8.51 -17.34 -10.96
C TRP A 307 -9.77 -18.12 -11.27
N GLY A 308 -9.69 -19.45 -11.23
CA GLY A 308 -10.87 -20.29 -11.41
C GLY A 308 -11.95 -20.01 -10.36
N ARG A 309 -11.53 -19.73 -9.12
CA ARG A 309 -12.44 -19.37 -8.01
C ARG A 309 -13.03 -17.98 -8.18
N LEU A 310 -12.23 -16.99 -8.60
CA LEU A 310 -12.66 -15.61 -8.83
C LEU A 310 -13.72 -15.51 -9.92
N ALA A 311 -13.54 -16.24 -11.02
CA ALA A 311 -14.54 -16.31 -12.09
C ALA A 311 -15.89 -16.83 -11.56
N ARG A 312 -15.88 -17.84 -10.68
CA ARG A 312 -17.09 -18.38 -10.04
C ARG A 312 -17.71 -17.44 -8.99
N ALA A 313 -16.95 -16.46 -8.50
CA ALA A 313 -17.47 -15.48 -7.53
C ALA A 313 -18.51 -14.53 -8.14
N GLY A 314 -18.54 -14.39 -9.48
CA GLY A 314 -19.45 -13.48 -10.17
C GLY A 314 -19.30 -12.03 -9.73
N GLY A 315 -18.06 -11.57 -9.51
CA GLY A 315 -17.77 -10.19 -9.07
C GLY A 315 -17.85 -9.94 -7.56
N ARG A 316 -18.38 -10.87 -6.75
CA ARG A 316 -18.38 -10.76 -5.27
C ARG A 316 -16.98 -10.70 -4.65
N LEU A 317 -16.01 -11.28 -5.35
CA LEU A 317 -14.60 -11.20 -4.99
C LEU A 317 -13.83 -10.61 -6.15
N THR A 318 -13.07 -9.55 -5.87
CA THR A 318 -12.17 -8.94 -6.83
C THR A 318 -10.75 -9.07 -6.32
N LEU A 319 -9.88 -9.59 -7.19
CA LEU A 319 -8.48 -9.72 -6.86
C LEU A 319 -7.79 -8.39 -7.08
N HIS A 320 -7.01 -8.00 -6.09
CA HIS A 320 -6.21 -6.80 -6.14
C HIS A 320 -4.74 -7.17 -6.00
N ALA A 321 -3.91 -6.63 -6.88
CA ALA A 321 -2.47 -6.63 -6.68
C ALA A 321 -2.08 -5.41 -5.87
N ILE A 322 -1.15 -5.58 -4.96
CA ILE A 322 -0.46 -4.48 -4.30
C ILE A 322 1.02 -4.61 -4.56
N ARG A 323 1.67 -3.50 -4.90
CA ARG A 323 3.12 -3.40 -4.92
C ARG A 323 3.56 -2.55 -3.75
N ILE A 324 4.42 -3.11 -2.90
CA ILE A 324 4.95 -2.45 -1.71
C ILE A 324 6.46 -2.32 -1.86
N GLY A 325 6.96 -1.09 -1.66
CA GLY A 325 8.39 -0.84 -1.57
C GLY A 325 8.92 -1.18 -0.18
N HIS A 326 10.07 -1.86 -0.12
CA HIS A 326 10.82 -2.10 1.10
C HIS A 326 12.29 -1.78 0.83
N GLY A 327 12.56 -0.48 0.93
CA GLY A 327 13.80 0.10 0.49
C GLY A 327 13.91 0.21 -1.04
N ALA A 328 15.05 -0.19 -1.62
CA ALA A 328 15.29 -0.23 -3.06
C ALA A 328 14.59 -1.42 -3.75
N ASN A 329 14.12 -2.38 -2.97
CA ASN A 329 13.38 -3.54 -3.44
C ASN A 329 11.87 -3.30 -3.32
N TRP A 330 11.10 -4.14 -4.00
CA TRP A 330 9.66 -4.16 -3.90
C TRP A 330 9.17 -5.60 -3.90
N SER A 331 7.97 -5.79 -3.36
CA SER A 331 7.27 -7.06 -3.42
C SER A 331 5.84 -6.84 -3.88
N ASN A 332 5.33 -7.82 -4.61
CA ASN A 332 3.91 -7.88 -4.91
C ASN A 332 3.21 -8.76 -3.91
N ALA A 333 2.03 -8.34 -3.52
CA ALA A 333 1.08 -9.23 -2.89
C ALA A 333 -0.25 -9.15 -3.60
N MET A 334 -1.00 -10.23 -3.50
CA MET A 334 -2.33 -10.29 -4.06
C MET A 334 -3.26 -10.44 -2.87
N LEU A 335 -4.16 -9.48 -2.75
CA LEU A 335 -5.14 -9.45 -1.69
C LEU A 335 -6.52 -9.54 -2.33
N PRO A 336 -7.27 -10.61 -2.08
CA PRO A 336 -8.68 -10.59 -2.40
C PRO A 336 -9.36 -9.53 -1.52
N LEU A 337 -10.08 -8.61 -2.16
CA LEU A 337 -11.01 -7.73 -1.48
C LEU A 337 -12.40 -8.18 -1.87
N ARG A 338 -13.29 -8.25 -0.88
CA ARG A 338 -14.72 -8.28 -1.19
C ARG A 338 -15.11 -6.89 -1.65
N ALA A 339 -15.34 -6.78 -2.95
CA ALA A 339 -15.99 -5.61 -3.51
C ALA A 339 -17.50 -5.71 -3.27
N THR A 340 -18.16 -4.57 -3.41
CA THR A 340 -19.51 -4.26 -2.93
C THR A 340 -20.57 -5.31 -3.21
N SER A 341 -20.67 -5.87 -4.42
CA SER A 341 -21.59 -6.96 -4.75
C SER A 341 -21.35 -7.47 -6.18
N SER A 342 -21.98 -8.60 -6.55
CA SER A 342 -22.06 -9.00 -7.96
C SER A 342 -22.77 -7.95 -8.81
N GLN A 343 -23.81 -7.29 -8.27
CA GLN A 343 -24.57 -6.26 -8.98
C GLN A 343 -23.71 -5.07 -9.41
N PHE A 344 -22.73 -4.68 -8.58
CA PHE A 344 -21.78 -3.63 -8.94
C PHE A 344 -20.96 -4.03 -10.16
N PHE A 345 -20.41 -5.24 -10.18
CA PHE A 345 -19.63 -5.72 -11.31
C PHE A 345 -20.48 -5.87 -12.57
N ASP A 346 -21.69 -6.45 -12.44
CA ASP A 346 -22.64 -6.57 -13.54
C ASP A 346 -23.05 -5.20 -14.09
N GLY A 347 -23.18 -4.21 -13.21
CA GLY A 347 -23.42 -2.81 -13.56
C GLY A 347 -22.30 -2.24 -14.42
N LEU A 348 -21.03 -2.46 -14.03
CA LEU A 348 -19.88 -2.04 -14.84
C LEU A 348 -19.88 -2.72 -16.23
N VAL A 349 -20.18 -4.02 -16.30
CA VAL A 349 -20.27 -4.73 -17.59
C VAL A 349 -21.37 -4.15 -18.49
N ARG A 350 -22.54 -3.81 -17.92
CA ARG A 350 -23.63 -3.14 -18.66
C ARG A 350 -23.18 -1.78 -19.18
N ILE A 351 -22.58 -0.95 -18.32
CA ILE A 351 -22.05 0.36 -18.71
C ILE A 351 -21.02 0.20 -19.83
N ALA A 352 -20.02 -0.66 -19.67
CA ALA A 352 -18.97 -0.90 -20.67
C ALA A 352 -19.51 -1.29 -22.05
N SER A 353 -20.65 -1.98 -22.09
CA SER A 353 -21.32 -2.39 -23.33
C SER A 353 -22.10 -1.24 -24.00
N SER A 354 -22.38 -0.15 -23.28
CA SER A 354 -23.18 0.98 -23.74
C SER A 354 -22.43 2.32 -23.78
N ILE A 355 -21.14 2.38 -23.43
CA ILE A 355 -20.41 3.67 -23.33
C ILE A 355 -20.04 4.33 -24.66
N ASN A 356 -20.25 3.66 -25.79
CA ASN A 356 -19.85 4.19 -27.10
C ASN A 356 -20.51 5.55 -27.38
N GLY A 357 -19.68 6.59 -27.57
CA GLY A 357 -20.11 7.96 -27.86
C GLY A 357 -20.40 8.83 -26.62
N LEU A 358 -20.24 8.31 -25.41
CA LEU A 358 -20.33 9.11 -24.19
C LEU A 358 -19.02 9.86 -23.92
N GLN A 359 -19.12 11.07 -23.38
CA GLN A 359 -17.99 11.82 -22.85
C GLN A 359 -17.54 11.28 -21.49
N ASP A 360 -16.26 11.50 -21.14
CA ASP A 360 -15.67 11.06 -19.85
C ASP A 360 -16.52 11.48 -18.64
N SER A 361 -17.10 12.68 -18.65
CA SER A 361 -17.97 13.20 -17.58
C SER A 361 -19.31 12.46 -17.45
N GLN A 362 -19.87 11.99 -18.57
CA GLN A 362 -21.12 11.21 -18.58
C GLN A 362 -20.87 9.80 -18.05
N VAL A 363 -19.75 9.18 -18.44
CA VAL A 363 -19.36 7.86 -17.92
C VAL A 363 -19.08 7.95 -16.42
N GLU A 364 -18.40 8.99 -15.95
CA GLU A 364 -18.17 9.22 -14.53
C GLU A 364 -19.48 9.36 -13.74
N ALA A 365 -20.47 10.09 -14.27
CA ALA A 365 -21.78 10.22 -13.64
C ALA A 365 -22.50 8.86 -13.52
N LEU A 366 -22.47 8.02 -14.56
CA LEU A 366 -23.03 6.65 -14.52
C LEU A 366 -22.33 5.78 -13.48
N VAL A 367 -21.01 5.88 -13.35
CA VAL A 367 -20.23 5.16 -12.34
C VAL A 367 -20.61 5.60 -10.93
N ARG A 368 -20.80 6.91 -10.71
CA ARG A 368 -21.20 7.44 -9.40
C ARG A 368 -22.60 6.94 -9.01
N ASP A 369 -23.55 6.98 -9.93
CA ASP A 369 -24.91 6.47 -9.71
C ASP A 369 -24.93 4.97 -9.39
N LEU A 370 -24.13 4.18 -10.11
CA LEU A 370 -23.96 2.75 -9.83
C LEU A 370 -23.36 2.50 -8.43
N ILE A 371 -22.35 3.27 -8.03
CA ILE A 371 -21.73 3.20 -6.71
C ILE A 371 -22.78 3.49 -5.63
N GLU A 372 -23.52 4.60 -5.77
CA GLU A 372 -24.53 5.01 -4.79
C GLU A 372 -25.68 4.00 -4.66
N THR A 373 -26.14 3.43 -5.77
CA THR A 373 -27.22 2.43 -5.76
C THR A 373 -26.77 1.16 -5.05
N THR A 374 -25.57 0.66 -5.38
CA THR A 374 -25.03 -0.58 -4.78
C THR A 374 -24.67 -0.42 -3.31
N ASP A 375 -24.30 0.79 -2.86
CA ASP A 375 -24.04 1.05 -1.44
C ASP A 375 -25.32 1.11 -0.61
N LYS A 376 -26.41 1.64 -1.15
CA LYS A 376 -27.73 1.64 -0.50
C LYS A 376 -28.22 0.21 -0.28
N GLU A 377 -28.18 -0.62 -1.32
CA GLU A 377 -28.60 -2.03 -1.25
C GLU A 377 -27.80 -2.82 -0.20
N ASN A 378 -26.49 -2.59 -0.11
CA ASN A 378 -25.65 -3.26 0.89
C ASN A 378 -25.92 -2.83 2.34
N THR A 379 -26.39 -1.60 2.54
CA THR A 379 -26.72 -1.08 3.87
C THR A 379 -28.05 -1.65 4.39
N GLU A 380 -28.95 -2.07 3.51
CA GLU A 380 -30.25 -2.67 3.87
C GLU A 380 -30.15 -4.17 4.23
N ILE A 381 -29.05 -4.83 3.85
CA ILE A 381 -28.83 -6.27 4.08
C ILE A 381 -28.13 -6.56 5.42
N HIS A 382 -27.57 -5.54 6.08
CA HIS A 382 -26.82 -5.62 7.34
C HIS A 382 -27.53 -4.92 8.48
#